data_AF-A0A7C5UNC1-F1
#
_entry.id   AF-A0A7C5UNC1-F1
#
_cell.length_a   1.000
_cell.length_b   1.000
_cell.length_c   1.000
_cell.angle_alpha   90.00
_cell.angle_beta   90.00
_cell.angle_gamma   90.00
#
_symmetry.space_group_name_H-M   'P 1'
#
loop_
_entity.id
_entity.type
_entity.pdbx_description
1 polymer ?
#
loop_
_entity_poly.entity_id
_entity_poly.type
_entity_poly.pdbx_seq_one_letter_code
_entity_poly.pdbx_strand_id
1 'polypeptide(L)'
;RELVISTNTVKVHLRNIFAKLGVASRTEASLYAVRQGWVTLESPPSAGTAPETPAVEEALPPPQPRVSPALRPWWALLLLLSALALAVLLNLTGLFDRLAPSASPSPSPVSSLFLRRWNVRSGMSTPRGHLALVAFRGALYALGGEGPEGVTSAVERFDLQDNVWRPLAPKPTAVAEAQAAVLGGHIYVPGGRGRDGRPLALTEVYLVERNQWNTGAPLPRPLCAYALAAFEGKLYLFGGWDGERYREEVLRYDPESNRWEEAGRLPFPLGYAGAVVGDDRIYLIGGVNAEGRLDTLSEYIPALGVLNPQPLPGISLGRVSATLLYGDYLYVLASPGPDGPAMLWQHHLRSQGWQATEPAPNPLLPGAALAGIGTEIFVVGGMNGNTPISQTLEYRAIFVVTPQPAPR
;
A
#
# COMPACT_ATOMS: atom_id res chain seq x y z
N ARG A 1 -42.70 -0.48 17.57
CA ARG A 1 -41.59 0.01 18.44
C ARG A 1 -40.40 -0.87 18.12
N GLU A 2 -39.44 -0.36 17.35
CA GLU A 2 -38.16 -1.07 17.15
C GLU A 2 -37.38 -1.06 18.46
N LEU A 3 -36.90 -2.24 18.88
CA LEU A 3 -35.99 -2.38 20.00
C LEU A 3 -34.59 -1.96 19.54
N VAL A 4 -34.24 -0.70 19.78
CA VAL A 4 -32.89 -0.19 19.54
C VAL A 4 -32.08 -0.41 20.81
N ILE A 5 -31.20 -1.40 20.79
CA ILE A 5 -30.22 -1.62 21.87
C ILE A 5 -29.05 -0.65 21.66
N SER A 6 -28.73 0.14 22.68
CA SER A 6 -27.63 1.10 22.61
C SER A 6 -26.27 0.38 22.51
N THR A 7 -25.33 0.97 21.79
CA THR A 7 -23.95 0.45 21.66
C THR A 7 -23.25 0.33 23.02
N ASN A 8 -23.57 1.20 23.98
CA ASN A 8 -23.06 1.13 25.35
C ASN A 8 -23.60 -0.09 26.10
N THR A 9 -24.89 -0.42 25.92
CA THR A 9 -25.50 -1.62 26.52
C THR A 9 -24.82 -2.90 26.01
N VAL A 10 -24.53 -2.96 24.70
CA VAL A 10 -23.81 -4.09 24.08
C VAL A 10 -22.40 -4.22 24.67
N LYS A 11 -21.65 -3.13 24.78
CA LYS A 11 -20.29 -3.13 25.36
C LYS A 11 -20.28 -3.64 26.81
N VAL A 12 -21.22 -3.19 27.64
CA VAL A 12 -21.33 -3.62 29.04
C VAL A 12 -21.65 -5.12 29.12
N HIS A 13 -22.56 -5.62 28.27
CA HIS A 13 -22.92 -7.04 28.27
C HIS A 13 -21.77 -7.92 27.79
N LEU A 14 -21.05 -7.53 26.74
CA LEU A 14 -19.87 -8.27 26.26
C LEU A 14 -18.78 -8.33 27.33
N ARG A 15 -18.50 -7.23 28.02
CA ARG A 15 -17.52 -7.20 29.13
C ARG A 15 -17.90 -8.18 30.25
N ASN A 16 -19.17 -8.22 30.63
CA ASN A 16 -19.66 -9.12 31.68
C ASN A 16 -19.61 -10.60 31.24
N ILE A 17 -19.89 -10.89 29.97
CA ILE A 17 -19.75 -12.24 29.41
C ILE A 17 -18.28 -12.68 29.44
N PHE A 18 -17.36 -11.81 29.05
CA PHE A 18 -15.92 -12.10 29.03
C PHE A 18 -15.37 -12.36 30.44
N ALA A 19 -15.77 -11.51 31.39
CA ALA A 19 -15.42 -11.71 32.80
C ALA A 19 -15.94 -13.05 33.36
N LYS A 20 -17.17 -13.47 32.99
CA LYS A 20 -17.74 -14.76 33.42
C LYS A 20 -17.09 -15.97 32.77
N LEU A 21 -16.66 -15.84 31.51
CA LEU A 21 -15.95 -16.89 30.78
C LEU A 21 -14.45 -16.96 31.12
N GLY A 22 -13.92 -15.96 31.83
CA GLY A 22 -12.49 -15.87 32.16
C GLY A 22 -11.61 -15.58 30.95
N VAL A 23 -12.17 -14.98 29.90
CA VAL A 23 -11.49 -14.71 28.62
C VAL A 23 -11.28 -13.22 28.43
N ALA A 24 -10.14 -12.83 27.86
CA ALA A 24 -9.77 -11.44 27.65
C ALA A 24 -10.15 -10.93 26.23
N SER A 25 -10.43 -11.84 25.30
CA SER A 25 -10.67 -11.49 23.89
C SER A 25 -11.84 -12.26 23.25
N ARG A 26 -12.32 -11.74 22.11
CA ARG A 26 -13.36 -12.40 21.29
C ARG A 26 -12.88 -13.73 20.74
N THR A 27 -11.62 -13.82 20.33
CA THR A 27 -11.02 -15.05 19.79
C THR A 27 -10.92 -16.13 20.86
N GLU A 28 -10.52 -15.76 22.07
CA GLU A 28 -10.48 -16.67 23.21
C GLU A 28 -11.88 -17.14 23.60
N ALA A 29 -12.87 -16.24 23.58
CA ALA A 29 -14.28 -16.60 23.76
C ALA A 29 -14.78 -17.59 22.68
N SER A 30 -14.40 -17.40 21.41
CA SER A 30 -14.76 -18.30 20.32
C SER A 30 -14.09 -19.66 20.44
N LEU A 31 -12.80 -19.70 20.77
CA LEU A 31 -12.06 -20.96 21.01
C LEU A 31 -12.60 -21.69 22.24
N TYR A 32 -12.97 -20.96 23.29
CA TYR A 32 -13.66 -21.51 24.45
C TYR A 32 -15.00 -22.13 24.05
N ALA A 33 -15.81 -21.44 23.23
CA ALA A 33 -17.09 -21.96 22.75
C ALA A 33 -16.94 -23.21 21.88
N VAL A 34 -15.91 -23.29 21.02
CA VAL A 34 -15.60 -24.50 20.25
C VAL A 34 -15.16 -25.64 21.17
N ARG A 35 -14.31 -25.36 22.18
CA ARG A 35 -13.86 -26.37 23.16
C ARG A 35 -14.99 -26.90 24.04
N GLN A 36 -15.96 -26.07 24.37
CA GLN A 36 -17.16 -26.47 25.13
C GLN A 36 -18.25 -27.10 24.25
N GLY A 37 -18.02 -27.21 22.94
CA GLY A 37 -18.97 -27.81 21.99
C GLY A 37 -20.21 -26.93 21.70
N TRP A 38 -20.16 -25.64 22.01
CA TRP A 38 -21.24 -24.69 21.70
C TRP A 38 -21.24 -24.26 20.23
N VAL A 39 -20.12 -24.46 19.53
CA VAL A 39 -19.94 -24.13 18.10
C VAL A 39 -19.22 -25.29 17.43
N THR A 40 -19.80 -25.82 16.36
CA THR A 40 -19.19 -26.85 15.51
C THR A 40 -18.52 -26.20 14.30
N LEU A 41 -17.26 -26.54 14.04
CA LEU A 41 -16.54 -26.14 12.83
C LEU A 41 -16.72 -27.23 11.77
N GLU A 42 -17.42 -26.92 10.67
CA GLU A 42 -17.44 -27.79 9.50
C GLU A 42 -16.05 -27.78 8.86
N SER A 43 -15.38 -28.93 8.87
CA SER A 43 -14.13 -29.12 8.14
C SER A 43 -14.43 -29.41 6.66
N PRO A 44 -13.67 -28.85 5.70
CA PRO A 44 -13.83 -29.21 4.29
C PRO A 44 -13.45 -30.70 4.09
N PRO A 45 -14.13 -31.41 3.18
CA PRO A 45 -13.93 -32.84 2.98
C PRO A 45 -12.49 -33.14 2.53
N SER A 46 -11.83 -34.04 3.25
CA SER A 46 -10.51 -34.57 2.92
C SER A 46 -10.48 -35.18 1.52
N ALA A 47 -9.40 -34.93 0.80
CA ALA A 47 -9.09 -35.51 -0.50
C ALA A 47 -9.09 -37.05 -0.43
N GLY A 48 -10.19 -37.64 -0.92
CA GLY A 48 -10.30 -39.05 -1.23
C GLY A 48 -10.05 -39.29 -2.72
N THR A 49 -9.02 -40.08 -2.99
CA THR A 49 -8.86 -41.03 -4.11
C THR A 49 -9.23 -40.56 -5.53
N ALA A 50 -8.20 -40.30 -6.33
CA ALA A 50 -8.30 -40.10 -7.77
C ALA A 50 -8.87 -41.34 -8.50
N PRO A 51 -9.76 -41.18 -9.50
CA PRO A 51 -10.10 -42.26 -10.42
C PRO A 51 -9.04 -42.39 -11.53
N GLU A 52 -8.75 -43.63 -11.87
CA GLU A 52 -7.82 -44.07 -12.93
C GLU A 52 -8.21 -43.53 -14.32
N THR A 53 -7.21 -43.03 -15.03
CA THR A 53 -7.25 -42.71 -16.47
C THR A 53 -7.18 -44.01 -17.30
N PRO A 54 -8.13 -44.29 -18.20
CA PRO A 54 -7.95 -45.35 -19.19
C PRO A 54 -7.04 -44.89 -20.35
N ALA A 55 -6.39 -45.87 -20.95
CA ALA A 55 -5.32 -45.77 -21.93
C ALA A 55 -5.68 -44.97 -23.21
N VAL A 56 -4.68 -44.26 -23.73
CA VAL A 56 -4.73 -43.58 -25.03
C VAL A 56 -4.50 -44.61 -26.14
N GLU A 57 -5.50 -44.79 -27.00
CA GLU A 57 -5.41 -45.56 -28.24
C GLU A 57 -5.04 -44.61 -29.40
N GLU A 58 -4.00 -45.00 -30.14
CA GLU A 58 -3.32 -44.21 -31.17
C GLU A 58 -4.16 -44.16 -32.47
N ALA A 59 -4.67 -42.98 -32.85
CA ALA A 59 -5.47 -42.79 -34.05
C ALA A 59 -4.62 -42.30 -35.25
N LEU A 60 -4.74 -43.01 -36.38
CA LEU A 60 -4.09 -42.75 -37.68
C LEU A 60 -4.47 -41.39 -38.32
N PRO A 61 -3.61 -40.79 -39.16
CA PRO A 61 -3.87 -39.51 -39.83
C PRO A 61 -4.73 -39.64 -41.11
N PRO A 62 -5.50 -38.60 -41.51
CA PRO A 62 -6.38 -38.63 -42.69
C PRO A 62 -5.65 -38.37 -44.03
N PRO A 63 -6.23 -38.78 -45.18
CA PRO A 63 -5.59 -38.76 -46.50
C PRO A 63 -5.64 -37.40 -47.21
N GLN A 64 -4.64 -37.11 -48.05
CA GLN A 64 -4.56 -35.88 -48.86
C GLN A 64 -5.26 -35.98 -50.23
N PRO A 65 -5.85 -34.88 -50.76
CA PRO A 65 -6.54 -34.87 -52.04
C PRO A 65 -5.60 -34.79 -53.26
N ARG A 66 -5.93 -35.55 -54.31
CA ARG A 66 -5.26 -35.55 -55.63
C ARG A 66 -5.77 -34.39 -56.50
N VAL A 67 -4.86 -33.68 -57.16
CA VAL A 67 -5.18 -32.62 -58.13
C VAL A 67 -5.06 -33.17 -59.56
N SER A 68 -6.10 -32.99 -60.37
CA SER A 68 -6.07 -33.19 -61.83
C SER A 68 -6.03 -31.83 -62.55
N PRO A 69 -5.34 -31.69 -63.70
CA PRO A 69 -5.24 -30.39 -64.37
C PRO A 69 -6.50 -30.11 -65.21
N ALA A 70 -7.14 -28.96 -64.98
CA ALA A 70 -8.26 -28.48 -65.78
C ALA A 70 -7.79 -27.43 -66.81
N LEU A 71 -8.11 -27.67 -68.09
CA LEU A 71 -7.91 -26.75 -69.20
C LEU A 71 -8.67 -25.44 -68.93
N ARG A 72 -7.96 -24.31 -68.89
CA ARG A 72 -8.55 -22.98 -68.65
C ARG A 72 -9.27 -22.49 -69.90
N PRO A 73 -10.57 -22.16 -69.82
CA PRO A 73 -11.29 -21.70 -70.99
C PRO A 73 -11.10 -20.19 -71.22
N TRP A 74 -10.72 -19.84 -72.44
CA TRP A 74 -10.56 -18.49 -72.98
C TRP A 74 -11.78 -17.55 -72.80
N TRP A 75 -12.99 -18.07 -72.58
CA TRP A 75 -14.17 -17.25 -72.27
C TRP A 75 -14.13 -16.58 -70.90
N ALA A 76 -13.31 -17.07 -69.95
CA ALA A 76 -13.10 -16.41 -68.67
C ALA A 76 -12.37 -15.06 -68.82
N LEU A 77 -11.50 -14.93 -69.83
CA LEU A 77 -10.78 -13.68 -70.10
C LEU A 77 -11.71 -12.60 -70.68
N LEU A 78 -12.69 -13.01 -71.50
CA LEU A 78 -13.70 -12.10 -72.06
C LEU A 78 -14.67 -11.58 -71.00
N LEU A 79 -15.07 -12.42 -70.04
CA LEU A 79 -15.87 -11.98 -68.89
C LEU A 79 -15.11 -11.01 -67.98
N LEU A 80 -13.81 -11.20 -67.84
CA LEU A 80 -12.98 -10.33 -67.00
C LEU A 80 -12.75 -8.97 -67.66
N LEU A 81 -12.59 -8.94 -68.98
CA LEU A 81 -12.50 -7.70 -69.76
C LEU A 81 -13.82 -6.92 -69.79
N SER A 82 -14.97 -7.60 -69.88
CA SER A 82 -16.28 -6.92 -69.81
C SER A 82 -16.58 -6.36 -68.41
N ALA A 83 -16.21 -7.09 -67.35
CA ALA A 83 -16.33 -6.62 -65.98
C ALA A 83 -15.43 -5.40 -65.71
N LEU A 84 -14.21 -5.40 -66.27
CA LEU A 84 -13.28 -4.27 -66.16
C LEU A 84 -13.80 -3.04 -66.93
N ALA A 85 -14.35 -3.22 -68.14
CA ALA A 85 -14.94 -2.13 -68.91
C ALA A 85 -16.16 -1.51 -68.18
N LEU A 86 -16.99 -2.34 -67.54
CA LEU A 86 -18.12 -1.87 -66.74
C LEU A 86 -17.65 -1.11 -65.48
N ALA A 87 -16.61 -1.58 -64.79
CA ALA A 87 -16.04 -0.90 -63.64
C ALA A 87 -15.44 0.48 -63.99
N VAL A 88 -14.81 0.60 -65.16
CA VAL A 88 -14.29 1.87 -65.69
C VAL A 88 -15.44 2.81 -66.06
N LEU A 89 -16.51 2.30 -66.70
CA LEU A 89 -17.70 3.08 -67.05
C LEU A 89 -18.45 3.60 -65.80
N LEU A 90 -18.55 2.77 -64.76
CA LEU A 90 -19.15 3.15 -63.46
C LEU A 90 -18.32 4.18 -62.71
N ASN A 91 -16.99 4.16 -62.86
CA ASN A 91 -16.09 5.19 -62.33
C ASN A 91 -16.22 6.52 -63.09
N LEU A 92 -16.24 6.48 -64.43
CA LEU A 92 -16.35 7.69 -65.27
C LEU A 92 -17.68 8.42 -65.09
N THR A 93 -18.74 7.72 -64.70
CA THR A 93 -20.07 8.29 -64.45
C THR A 93 -20.29 8.75 -63.01
N GLY A 94 -19.30 8.60 -62.12
CA GLY A 94 -19.37 9.02 -60.71
C GLY A 94 -20.42 8.26 -59.89
N LEU A 95 -20.91 7.13 -60.38
CA LEU A 95 -21.97 6.35 -59.74
C LEU A 95 -21.45 5.53 -58.54
N PHE A 96 -20.14 5.26 -58.48
CA PHE A 96 -19.51 4.55 -57.36
C PHE A 96 -19.60 5.32 -56.03
N ASP A 97 -19.41 6.65 -56.07
CA ASP A 97 -19.47 7.50 -54.87
C ASP A 97 -20.90 7.62 -54.30
N ARG A 98 -21.94 7.35 -55.11
CA ARG A 98 -23.35 7.44 -54.69
C ARG A 98 -23.89 6.16 -54.04
N LEU A 99 -23.17 5.05 -54.14
CA LEU A 99 -23.57 3.74 -53.58
C LEU A 99 -22.74 3.32 -52.37
N ALA A 100 -21.72 4.11 -51.98
CA ALA A 100 -20.97 3.86 -50.76
C ALA A 100 -21.87 4.16 -49.53
N PRO A 101 -22.15 3.18 -48.65
CA PRO A 101 -22.86 3.46 -47.41
C PRO A 101 -22.04 4.46 -46.58
N SER A 102 -22.67 5.55 -46.16
CA SER A 102 -22.02 6.55 -45.31
C SER A 102 -21.44 5.85 -44.08
N ALA A 103 -20.12 5.93 -43.92
CA ALA A 103 -19.47 5.52 -42.69
C ALA A 103 -20.17 6.21 -41.53
N SER A 104 -20.80 5.41 -40.67
CA SER A 104 -21.31 5.92 -39.40
C SER A 104 -20.15 6.61 -38.69
N PRO A 105 -20.32 7.82 -38.14
CA PRO A 105 -19.26 8.42 -37.36
C PRO A 105 -18.92 7.42 -36.25
N SER A 106 -17.66 6.97 -36.23
CA SER A 106 -17.14 6.22 -35.10
C SER A 106 -17.56 6.97 -33.85
N PRO A 107 -18.17 6.30 -32.84
CA PRO A 107 -18.49 7.00 -31.61
C PRO A 107 -17.19 7.63 -31.15
N SER A 108 -17.18 8.96 -31.04
CA SER A 108 -16.07 9.68 -30.44
C SER A 108 -15.73 8.93 -29.15
N PRO A 109 -14.44 8.70 -28.82
CA PRO A 109 -14.13 8.15 -27.52
C PRO A 109 -14.85 9.05 -26.53
N VAL A 110 -15.84 8.50 -25.84
CA VAL A 110 -16.47 9.16 -24.70
C VAL A 110 -15.27 9.60 -23.90
N SER A 111 -15.05 10.91 -23.80
CA SER A 111 -14.00 11.43 -22.95
C SER A 111 -14.36 10.89 -21.58
N SER A 112 -13.72 9.79 -21.21
CA SER A 112 -13.80 9.26 -19.87
C SER A 112 -13.36 10.42 -19.04
N LEU A 113 -14.30 10.99 -18.29
CA LEU A 113 -14.01 11.77 -17.11
C LEU A 113 -13.22 10.82 -16.21
N PHE A 114 -11.92 10.65 -16.51
CA PHE A 114 -10.97 10.11 -15.57
C PHE A 114 -11.01 11.10 -14.42
N LEU A 115 -11.82 10.79 -13.42
CA LEU A 115 -11.70 11.43 -12.12
C LEU A 115 -10.22 11.27 -11.76
N ARG A 116 -9.46 12.37 -11.84
CA ARG A 116 -8.06 12.37 -11.43
C ARG A 116 -8.05 12.00 -9.95
N ARG A 117 -7.72 10.75 -9.62
CA ARG A 117 -7.59 10.31 -8.23
C ARG A 117 -6.40 10.95 -7.56
N TRP A 118 -5.41 11.34 -8.36
CA TRP A 118 -4.27 12.12 -7.94
C TRP A 118 -4.55 13.62 -8.02
N ASN A 119 -4.25 14.31 -6.92
CA ASN A 119 -4.24 15.77 -6.83
C ASN A 119 -2.87 16.25 -6.34
N VAL A 120 -2.35 17.30 -6.97
CA VAL A 120 -1.17 17.99 -6.48
C VAL A 120 -1.63 19.00 -5.42
N ARG A 121 -1.00 18.92 -4.25
CA ARG A 121 -1.25 19.84 -3.12
C ARG A 121 -0.08 20.79 -2.96
N SER A 122 -0.24 21.79 -2.09
CA SER A 122 0.87 22.69 -1.77
C SER A 122 2.05 21.93 -1.20
N GLY A 123 3.24 22.23 -1.69
CA GLY A 123 4.47 21.62 -1.21
C GLY A 123 4.91 22.16 0.17
N MET A 124 5.73 21.38 0.88
CA MET A 124 6.39 21.81 2.11
C MET A 124 7.23 23.06 1.86
N SER A 125 7.39 23.90 2.89
CA SER A 125 8.25 25.08 2.80
C SER A 125 9.72 24.71 2.71
N THR A 126 10.11 23.59 3.33
CA THR A 126 11.46 23.05 3.21
C THR A 126 11.43 21.74 2.42
N PRO A 127 12.13 21.65 1.27
CA PRO A 127 12.26 20.40 0.51
C PRO A 127 13.00 19.35 1.34
N ARG A 128 12.46 18.13 1.45
CA ARG A 128 13.10 17.05 2.21
C ARG A 128 12.62 15.66 1.80
N GLY A 129 13.53 14.69 1.86
CA GLY A 129 13.24 13.26 1.85
C GLY A 129 13.59 12.60 3.18
N HIS A 130 13.36 11.30 3.30
CA HIS A 130 13.67 10.49 4.49
C HIS A 130 13.10 11.06 5.80
N LEU A 131 11.99 11.78 5.70
CA LEU A 131 11.27 12.38 6.81
C LEU A 131 10.29 11.38 7.43
N ALA A 132 9.95 11.58 8.70
CA ALA A 132 8.83 10.89 9.31
C ALA A 132 7.53 11.62 8.98
N LEU A 133 6.50 10.91 8.55
CA LEU A 133 5.18 11.48 8.24
C LEU A 133 4.11 10.74 9.03
N VAL A 134 3.24 11.49 9.72
CA VAL A 134 2.12 10.90 10.45
C VAL A 134 0.85 11.73 10.29
N ALA A 135 -0.28 11.04 10.17
CA ALA A 135 -1.59 11.64 10.20
C ALA A 135 -2.10 11.71 11.65
N PHE A 136 -2.52 12.89 12.10
CA PHE A 136 -3.14 13.06 13.40
C PHE A 136 -4.19 14.17 13.38
N ARG A 137 -5.40 13.86 13.87
CA ARG A 137 -6.55 14.79 13.94
C ARG A 137 -6.82 15.54 12.62
N GLY A 138 -6.79 14.82 11.50
CA GLY A 138 -7.10 15.40 10.18
C GLY A 138 -6.00 16.30 9.60
N ALA A 139 -4.79 16.26 10.15
CA ALA A 139 -3.63 16.96 9.60
C ALA A 139 -2.45 16.00 9.42
N LEU A 140 -1.52 16.35 8.54
CA LEU A 140 -0.24 15.65 8.41
C LEU A 140 0.82 16.40 9.18
N TYR A 141 1.73 15.65 9.82
CA TYR A 141 2.91 16.18 10.48
C TYR A 141 4.13 15.55 9.81
N ALA A 142 4.95 16.38 9.18
CA ALA A 142 6.22 15.99 8.57
C ALA A 142 7.35 16.42 9.51
N LEU A 143 8.12 15.46 10.02
CA LEU A 143 9.11 15.67 11.07
C LEU A 143 10.51 15.22 10.61
N GLY A 144 11.50 16.08 10.82
CA GLY A 144 12.89 15.80 10.46
C GLY A 144 13.06 15.60 8.96
N GLY A 145 13.95 14.69 8.56
CA GLY A 145 14.31 14.38 7.19
C GLY A 145 15.67 14.94 6.78
N GLU A 146 15.96 14.82 5.50
CA GLU A 146 17.17 15.29 4.85
C GLU A 146 16.79 16.33 3.79
N GLY A 147 17.25 17.57 4.00
CA GLY A 147 17.07 18.70 3.11
C GLY A 147 18.36 19.08 2.38
N PRO A 148 18.39 20.20 1.64
CA PRO A 148 19.55 20.61 0.85
C PRO A 148 20.83 20.81 1.66
N GLU A 149 20.70 21.19 2.93
CA GLU A 149 21.80 21.39 3.88
C GLU A 149 22.08 20.14 4.74
N GLY A 150 21.51 18.99 4.38
CA GLY A 150 21.61 17.72 5.12
C GLY A 150 20.48 17.49 6.12
N VAL A 151 20.77 16.74 7.18
CA VAL A 151 19.76 16.31 8.16
C VAL A 151 19.20 17.50 8.95
N THR A 152 17.88 17.66 8.93
CA THR A 152 17.17 18.82 9.47
C THR A 152 16.32 18.49 10.70
N SER A 153 16.06 19.52 11.52
CA SER A 153 15.13 19.49 12.65
C SER A 153 13.75 20.06 12.31
N ALA A 154 13.51 20.39 11.04
CA ALA A 154 12.26 21.02 10.60
C ALA A 154 11.04 20.15 10.92
N VAL A 155 9.97 20.81 11.35
CA VAL A 155 8.66 20.21 11.60
C VAL A 155 7.63 21.09 10.92
N GLU A 156 6.82 20.50 10.07
CA GLU A 156 5.73 21.22 9.39
C GLU A 156 4.44 20.43 9.52
N ARG A 157 3.33 21.16 9.67
CA ARG A 157 1.98 20.58 9.63
C ARG A 157 1.28 21.01 8.34
N PHE A 158 0.69 20.05 7.65
CA PHE A 158 -0.19 20.32 6.53
C PHE A 158 -1.63 20.45 7.01
N ASP A 159 -2.25 21.59 6.74
CA ASP A 159 -3.69 21.77 6.95
C ASP A 159 -4.45 21.45 5.66
N LEU A 160 -5.31 20.44 5.71
CA LEU A 160 -6.10 19.99 4.56
C LEU A 160 -7.10 21.05 4.08
N GLN A 161 -7.67 21.83 5.00
CA GLN A 161 -8.70 22.81 4.67
C GLN A 161 -8.10 24.00 3.94
N ASP A 162 -6.95 24.49 4.42
CA ASP A 162 -6.28 25.64 3.84
C ASP A 162 -5.34 25.25 2.68
N ASN A 163 -5.02 23.96 2.53
CA ASN A 163 -4.00 23.45 1.59
C ASN A 163 -2.66 24.18 1.76
N VAL A 164 -2.18 24.30 3.00
CA VAL A 164 -0.94 25.02 3.35
C VAL A 164 -0.14 24.24 4.39
N TRP A 165 1.18 24.21 4.19
CA TRP A 165 2.13 23.77 5.23
C TRP A 165 2.49 24.93 6.15
N ARG A 166 2.45 24.68 7.46
CA ARG A 166 2.81 25.65 8.49
C ARG A 166 3.98 25.11 9.32
N PRO A 167 5.02 25.93 9.57
CA PRO A 167 6.12 25.51 10.44
C PRO A 167 5.63 25.37 11.88
N LEU A 168 6.21 24.39 12.58
CA LEU A 168 6.00 24.10 13.99
C LEU A 168 7.32 24.19 14.75
N ALA A 169 7.28 23.96 16.07
CA ALA A 169 8.47 23.93 16.89
C ALA A 169 9.43 22.85 16.37
N PRO A 170 10.69 23.20 16.08
CA PRO A 170 11.64 22.26 15.52
C PRO A 170 11.94 21.16 16.52
N LYS A 171 12.23 19.97 15.99
CA LYS A 171 12.70 18.84 16.80
C LYS A 171 14.05 19.19 17.46
N PRO A 172 14.26 18.96 18.77
CA PRO A 172 15.51 19.34 19.43
C PRO A 172 16.73 18.68 18.77
N THR A 173 16.58 17.42 18.36
CA THR A 173 17.63 16.68 17.63
C THR A 173 17.23 16.45 16.17
N ALA A 174 17.99 17.00 15.22
CA ALA A 174 17.77 16.77 13.79
C ALA A 174 17.96 15.29 13.42
N VAL A 175 17.01 14.69 12.72
CA VAL A 175 17.04 13.26 12.34
C VAL A 175 16.48 13.03 10.93
N ALA A 176 17.06 12.09 10.20
CA ALA A 176 16.52 11.49 8.99
C ALA A 176 16.33 9.97 9.20
N GLU A 177 15.62 9.29 8.30
CA GLU A 177 15.41 7.83 8.36
C GLU A 177 14.82 7.36 9.70
N ALA A 178 14.03 8.22 10.33
CA ALA A 178 13.19 7.89 11.48
C ALA A 178 11.75 7.66 11.01
N GLN A 179 10.99 6.91 11.80
CA GLN A 179 9.53 6.82 11.66
C GLN A 179 8.87 7.49 12.86
N ALA A 180 7.63 7.94 12.70
CA ALA A 180 6.86 8.56 13.76
C ALA A 180 5.53 7.84 13.93
N ALA A 181 5.05 7.77 15.17
CA ALA A 181 3.76 7.16 15.49
C ALA A 181 3.00 8.02 16.51
N VAL A 182 1.67 8.05 16.37
CA VAL A 182 0.79 8.70 17.34
C VAL A 182 0.49 7.72 18.46
N LEU A 183 0.73 8.13 19.70
CA LEU A 183 0.37 7.37 20.89
C LEU A 183 -0.09 8.33 22.00
N GLY A 184 -1.23 8.03 22.63
CA GLY A 184 -1.75 8.84 23.75
C GLY A 184 -1.97 10.32 23.40
N GLY A 185 -2.23 10.64 22.12
CA GLY A 185 -2.41 12.02 21.65
C GLY A 185 -1.12 12.81 21.35
N HIS A 186 0.04 12.16 21.43
CA HIS A 186 1.34 12.76 21.13
C HIS A 186 2.02 12.02 19.97
N ILE A 187 2.99 12.67 19.32
CA ILE A 187 3.76 12.06 18.22
C ILE A 187 5.13 11.66 18.76
N TYR A 188 5.45 10.38 18.69
CA TYR A 188 6.73 9.83 19.15
C TYR A 188 7.67 9.62 17.98
N VAL A 189 8.92 10.03 18.13
CA VAL A 189 10.01 9.84 17.16
C VAL A 189 11.22 9.23 17.87
N PRO A 190 11.31 7.89 17.95
CA PRO A 190 12.48 7.22 18.51
C PRO A 190 13.66 7.19 17.53
N GLY A 191 14.89 7.29 18.02
CA GLY A 191 16.11 7.16 17.21
C GLY A 191 16.15 8.01 15.94
N GLY A 192 16.51 7.39 14.82
CA GLY A 192 16.79 8.04 13.54
C GLY A 192 18.29 8.25 13.31
N ARG A 193 18.66 8.68 12.11
CA ARG A 193 20.03 9.02 11.72
C ARG A 193 20.31 10.50 11.97
N GLY A 194 21.32 10.80 12.76
CA GLY A 194 21.76 12.17 13.08
C GLY A 194 22.53 12.82 11.94
N ARG A 195 22.91 14.10 12.15
CA ARG A 195 23.71 14.90 11.19
C ARG A 195 25.09 14.32 10.91
N ASP A 196 25.66 13.60 11.85
CA ASP A 196 26.94 12.89 11.73
C ASP A 196 26.82 11.56 10.99
N GLY A 197 25.62 11.22 10.51
CA GLY A 197 25.33 9.96 9.81
C GLY A 197 25.15 8.77 10.74
N ARG A 198 25.22 8.95 12.06
CA ARG A 198 25.10 7.86 13.03
C ARG A 198 23.67 7.66 13.50
N PRO A 199 23.23 6.42 13.77
CA PRO A 199 21.96 6.17 14.45
C PRO A 199 21.96 6.77 15.84
N LEU A 200 20.77 7.16 16.32
CA LEU A 200 20.54 7.74 17.63
C LEU A 200 19.64 6.83 18.48
N ALA A 201 19.78 6.93 19.79
CA ALA A 201 18.92 6.22 20.74
C ALA A 201 17.80 7.11 21.33
N LEU A 202 17.84 8.43 21.11
CA LEU A 202 16.92 9.36 21.75
C LEU A 202 15.47 9.13 21.30
N THR A 203 14.53 9.12 22.24
CA THR A 203 13.10 9.18 21.93
C THR A 203 12.59 10.58 22.23
N GLU A 204 12.17 11.30 21.19
CA GLU A 204 11.60 12.64 21.36
C GLU A 204 10.10 12.60 21.06
N VAL A 205 9.33 13.28 21.89
CA VAL A 205 7.87 13.24 21.93
C VAL A 205 7.32 14.63 21.68
N TYR A 206 6.61 14.82 20.58
CA TYR A 206 6.00 16.08 20.24
C TYR A 206 4.60 16.20 20.85
N LEU A 207 4.45 17.21 21.71
CA LEU A 207 3.21 17.59 22.37
C LEU A 207 2.39 18.49 21.44
N VAL A 208 1.50 17.88 20.64
CA VAL A 208 0.75 18.56 19.58
C VAL A 208 -0.01 19.79 20.07
N GLU A 209 -0.67 19.72 21.23
CA GLU A 209 -1.44 20.85 21.81
C GLU A 209 -0.58 22.04 22.22
N ARG A 210 0.67 21.79 22.58
CA ARG A 210 1.58 22.80 23.14
C ARG A 210 2.59 23.30 22.12
N ASN A 211 2.68 22.64 20.96
CA ASN A 211 3.73 22.89 19.97
C ASN A 211 5.13 22.83 20.62
N GLN A 212 5.40 21.76 21.37
CA GLN A 212 6.63 21.59 22.16
C GLN A 212 7.10 20.15 22.13
N TRP A 213 8.37 19.95 22.46
CA TRP A 213 9.00 18.64 22.51
C TRP A 213 9.37 18.25 23.94
N ASN A 214 9.16 16.98 24.26
CA ASN A 214 9.62 16.30 25.46
C ASN A 214 10.57 15.16 25.08
N THR A 215 11.29 14.64 26.08
CA THR A 215 12.15 13.46 25.93
C THR A 215 11.51 12.27 26.63
N GLY A 216 11.33 11.17 25.90
CA GLY A 216 10.99 9.85 26.44
C GLY A 216 12.23 9.02 26.74
N ALA A 217 12.06 7.82 27.29
CA ALA A 217 13.18 6.92 27.51
C ALA A 217 13.90 6.57 26.20
N PRO A 218 15.24 6.52 26.21
CA PRO A 218 16.00 6.16 25.02
C PRO A 218 15.77 4.70 24.64
N LEU A 219 15.94 4.40 23.36
CA LEU A 219 16.08 3.04 22.88
C LEU A 219 17.26 2.34 23.59
N PRO A 220 17.19 1.02 23.86
CA PRO A 220 18.30 0.27 24.44
C PRO A 220 19.57 0.29 23.57
N ARG A 221 19.42 0.62 22.28
CA ARG A 221 20.50 0.83 21.32
C ARG A 221 20.12 1.92 20.32
N PRO A 222 21.09 2.68 19.77
CA PRO A 222 20.82 3.58 18.66
C PRO A 222 20.31 2.84 17.42
N LEU A 223 19.22 3.31 16.81
CA LEU A 223 18.62 2.69 15.62
C LEU A 223 18.06 3.76 14.66
N CYS A 224 18.23 3.53 13.36
CA CYS A 224 17.48 4.20 12.29
C CYS A 224 16.90 3.16 11.31
N ALA A 225 16.16 3.61 10.30
CA ALA A 225 15.62 2.74 9.25
C ALA A 225 14.78 1.55 9.79
N TYR A 226 14.18 1.69 10.96
CA TYR A 226 13.29 0.68 11.55
C TYR A 226 11.86 0.87 11.05
N ALA A 227 11.02 -0.15 11.24
CA ALA A 227 9.57 0.00 11.09
C ALA A 227 8.94 0.30 12.47
N LEU A 228 7.86 1.11 12.51
CA LEU A 228 7.23 1.55 13.75
C LEU A 228 5.71 1.54 13.62
N ALA A 229 5.02 1.02 14.64
CA ALA A 229 3.58 1.07 14.75
C ALA A 229 3.13 1.35 16.20
N ALA A 230 2.02 2.08 16.36
CA ALA A 230 1.34 2.21 17.65
C ALA A 230 0.18 1.22 17.71
N PHE A 231 0.18 0.30 18.66
CA PHE A 231 -0.82 -0.76 18.80
C PHE A 231 -1.15 -0.98 20.27
N GLU A 232 -2.45 -1.08 20.59
CA GLU A 232 -2.95 -1.34 21.96
C GLU A 232 -2.32 -0.47 23.06
N GLY A 233 -2.11 0.82 22.79
CA GLY A 233 -1.56 1.76 23.77
C GLY A 233 -0.04 1.67 23.97
N LYS A 234 0.68 0.93 23.14
CA LYS A 234 2.14 0.81 23.15
C LYS A 234 2.71 1.17 21.77
N LEU A 235 4.01 1.47 21.69
CA LEU A 235 4.73 1.48 20.41
C LEU A 235 5.45 0.15 20.22
N TYR A 236 5.52 -0.32 18.98
CA TYR A 236 6.31 -1.46 18.58
C TYR A 236 7.25 -1.03 17.46
N LEU A 237 8.54 -1.19 17.68
CA LEU A 237 9.63 -0.93 16.75
C LEU A 237 10.21 -2.27 16.30
N PHE A 238 10.40 -2.43 14.99
CA PHE A 238 10.85 -3.68 14.38
C PHE A 238 12.13 -3.44 13.59
N GLY A 239 13.18 -4.18 13.97
CA GLY A 239 14.47 -4.16 13.29
C GLY A 239 15.12 -2.78 13.24
N GLY A 240 15.63 -2.41 12.08
CA GLY A 240 16.41 -1.19 11.84
C GLY A 240 17.91 -1.45 11.75
N TRP A 241 18.69 -0.38 11.56
CA TRP A 241 20.14 -0.40 11.44
C TRP A 241 20.79 0.30 12.64
N ASP A 242 21.75 -0.37 13.27
CA ASP A 242 22.42 0.10 14.49
C ASP A 242 23.75 0.84 14.26
N GLY A 243 24.17 1.00 13.01
CA GLY A 243 25.47 1.56 12.65
C GLY A 243 26.42 0.52 12.08
N GLU A 244 26.15 -0.76 12.35
CA GLU A 244 26.97 -1.88 11.92
C GLU A 244 26.17 -2.88 11.08
N ARG A 245 24.97 -3.24 11.55
CA ARG A 245 24.13 -4.26 10.91
C ARG A 245 22.64 -3.98 11.09
N TYR A 246 21.85 -4.62 10.24
CA TYR A 246 20.41 -4.71 10.46
C TYR A 246 20.12 -5.57 11.69
N ARG A 247 19.00 -5.27 12.34
CA ARG A 247 18.55 -5.87 13.59
C ARG A 247 17.30 -6.69 13.39
N GLU A 248 17.16 -7.75 14.19
CA GLU A 248 15.96 -8.56 14.28
C GLU A 248 15.12 -8.25 15.53
N GLU A 249 15.59 -7.41 16.45
CA GLU A 249 14.84 -7.13 17.68
C GLU A 249 13.49 -6.45 17.42
N VAL A 250 12.47 -6.86 18.19
CA VAL A 250 11.20 -6.14 18.34
C VAL A 250 11.22 -5.45 19.69
N LEU A 251 11.17 -4.12 19.69
CA LEU A 251 11.16 -3.31 20.90
C LEU A 251 9.76 -2.76 21.15
N ARG A 252 9.28 -2.85 22.39
CA ARG A 252 8.02 -2.27 22.83
C ARG A 252 8.29 -1.08 23.74
N TYR A 253 7.62 0.04 23.48
CA TYR A 253 7.59 1.18 24.39
C TYR A 253 6.28 1.23 25.16
N ASP A 254 6.41 1.36 26.48
CA ASP A 254 5.31 1.63 27.37
C ASP A 254 5.34 3.10 27.84
N PRO A 255 4.34 3.92 27.47
CA PRO A 255 4.27 5.31 27.89
C PRO A 255 3.97 5.46 29.39
N GLU A 256 3.36 4.47 30.05
CA GLU A 256 3.03 4.54 31.49
C GLU A 256 4.27 4.36 32.35
N SER A 257 5.10 3.38 32.01
CA SER A 257 6.38 3.14 32.70
C SER A 257 7.55 3.94 32.10
N ASN A 258 7.33 4.61 30.96
CA ASN A 258 8.33 5.32 30.16
C ASN A 258 9.58 4.45 29.93
N ARG A 259 9.39 3.28 29.33
CA ARG A 259 10.48 2.31 29.09
C ARG A 259 10.33 1.60 27.76
N TRP A 260 11.47 1.30 27.15
CA TRP A 260 11.59 0.34 26.06
C TRP A 260 12.02 -1.02 26.61
N GLU A 261 11.43 -2.09 26.08
CA GLU A 261 11.78 -3.47 26.40
C GLU A 261 11.75 -4.35 25.15
N GLU A 262 12.47 -5.47 25.16
CA GLU A 262 12.41 -6.45 24.08
C GLU A 262 11.09 -7.22 24.17
N ALA A 263 10.30 -7.20 23.09
CA ALA A 263 8.98 -7.82 22.97
C ALA A 263 8.94 -8.97 21.94
N GLY A 264 10.11 -9.40 21.46
CA GLY A 264 10.25 -10.49 20.52
C GLY A 264 11.40 -10.28 19.55
N ARG A 265 11.52 -11.18 18.57
CA ARG A 265 12.50 -11.12 17.49
C ARG A 265 11.86 -11.52 16.17
N LEU A 266 12.27 -10.85 15.10
CA LEU A 266 11.99 -11.20 13.72
C LEU A 266 12.80 -12.45 13.33
N PRO A 267 12.32 -13.23 12.34
CA PRO A 267 13.05 -14.41 11.85
C PRO A 267 14.35 -14.07 11.11
N PHE A 268 14.48 -12.83 10.63
CA PHE A 268 15.67 -12.29 9.99
C PHE A 268 15.80 -10.80 10.31
N PRO A 269 17.03 -10.25 10.32
CA PRO A 269 17.22 -8.82 10.49
C PRO A 269 16.71 -8.07 9.26
N LEU A 270 16.14 -6.88 9.46
CA LEU A 270 15.65 -6.04 8.37
C LEU A 270 15.71 -4.55 8.71
N GLY A 271 15.69 -3.71 7.69
CA GLY A 271 15.47 -2.27 7.78
C GLY A 271 14.64 -1.76 6.60
N TYR A 272 14.19 -0.52 6.68
CA TYR A 272 13.34 0.17 5.69
C TYR A 272 12.05 -0.58 5.34
N ALA A 273 11.49 -1.37 6.26
CA ALA A 273 10.18 -1.99 6.12
C ALA A 273 9.05 -1.02 6.51
N GLY A 274 7.84 -1.30 6.03
CA GLY A 274 6.62 -0.66 6.53
C GLY A 274 6.01 -1.47 7.67
N ALA A 275 5.53 -0.80 8.72
CA ALA A 275 4.70 -1.42 9.76
C ALA A 275 3.35 -0.70 9.82
N VAL A 276 2.26 -1.47 9.85
CA VAL A 276 0.91 -0.90 9.89
C VAL A 276 -0.03 -1.77 10.71
N VAL A 277 -0.93 -1.13 11.45
CA VAL A 277 -1.96 -1.82 12.23
C VAL A 277 -3.17 -2.11 11.35
N GLY A 278 -3.67 -3.34 11.42
CA GLY A 278 -4.93 -3.76 10.83
C GLY A 278 -5.52 -4.92 11.62
N ASP A 279 -6.85 -4.98 11.72
CA ASP A 279 -7.56 -5.90 12.60
C ASP A 279 -7.02 -5.85 14.04
N ASP A 280 -6.45 -6.97 14.52
CA ASP A 280 -5.88 -7.15 15.85
C ASP A 280 -4.37 -7.52 15.77
N ARG A 281 -3.67 -7.03 14.74
CA ARG A 281 -2.25 -7.32 14.52
C ARG A 281 -1.48 -6.17 13.85
N ILE A 282 -0.17 -6.29 13.83
CA ILE A 282 0.72 -5.42 13.06
C ILE A 282 1.22 -6.19 11.84
N TYR A 283 1.04 -5.62 10.66
CA TYR A 283 1.60 -6.11 9.40
C TYR A 283 2.95 -5.45 9.15
N LEU A 284 3.96 -6.26 8.88
CA LEU A 284 5.32 -5.88 8.51
C LEU A 284 5.53 -6.22 7.04
N ILE A 285 5.81 -5.21 6.23
CA ILE A 285 5.86 -5.36 4.78
C ILE A 285 7.21 -4.91 4.23
N GLY A 286 7.83 -5.84 3.51
CA GLY A 286 9.04 -5.64 2.74
C GLY A 286 10.27 -5.21 3.54
N GLY A 287 11.05 -4.29 2.96
CA GLY A 287 12.31 -3.82 3.52
C GLY A 287 13.53 -4.43 2.84
N VAL A 288 14.68 -4.26 3.48
CA VAL A 288 15.97 -4.77 3.00
C VAL A 288 16.77 -5.34 4.16
N ASN A 289 17.65 -6.29 3.85
CA ASN A 289 18.60 -6.86 4.77
C ASN A 289 19.98 -7.05 4.09
N ALA A 290 20.87 -7.83 4.69
CA ALA A 290 22.21 -8.06 4.14
C ALA A 290 22.19 -8.89 2.85
N GLU A 291 21.19 -9.75 2.68
CA GLU A 291 21.00 -10.63 1.52
C GLU A 291 20.30 -9.91 0.36
N GLY A 292 19.60 -8.80 0.64
CA GLY A 292 19.03 -7.93 -0.38
C GLY A 292 17.64 -7.42 -0.01
N ARG A 293 16.76 -7.40 -1.00
CA ARG A 293 15.37 -6.94 -0.87
C ARG A 293 14.49 -8.03 -0.29
N LEU A 294 13.54 -7.62 0.55
CA LEU A 294 12.57 -8.52 1.15
C LEU A 294 11.21 -8.28 0.50
N ASP A 295 10.69 -9.29 -0.17
CA ASP A 295 9.36 -9.29 -0.79
C ASP A 295 8.41 -10.12 0.07
N THR A 296 8.28 -9.75 1.35
CA THR A 296 7.53 -10.54 2.32
C THR A 296 6.53 -9.69 3.11
N LEU A 297 5.45 -10.35 3.54
CA LEU A 297 4.48 -9.86 4.51
C LEU A 297 4.58 -10.74 5.76
N SER A 298 4.95 -10.14 6.87
CA SER A 298 4.94 -10.79 8.19
C SER A 298 3.85 -10.19 9.06
N GLU A 299 3.29 -10.99 9.96
CA GLU A 299 2.31 -10.53 10.93
C GLU A 299 2.90 -10.60 12.33
N TYR A 300 2.63 -9.62 13.16
CA TYR A 300 3.03 -9.61 14.56
C TYR A 300 1.81 -9.43 15.46
N ILE A 301 1.66 -10.35 16.41
CA ILE A 301 0.65 -10.27 17.46
C ILE A 301 1.42 -10.29 18.78
N PRO A 302 1.29 -9.29 19.67
CA PRO A 302 2.10 -9.22 20.89
C PRO A 302 2.07 -10.49 21.76
N ALA A 303 0.92 -11.19 21.80
CA ALA A 303 0.77 -12.44 22.54
C ALA A 303 1.43 -13.66 21.90
N LEU A 304 1.67 -13.64 20.58
CA LEU A 304 2.21 -14.77 19.80
C LEU A 304 3.61 -14.51 19.23
N GLY A 305 4.06 -13.24 19.23
CA GLY A 305 5.26 -12.82 18.54
C GLY A 305 5.05 -12.65 17.03
N VAL A 306 6.13 -12.81 16.27
CA VAL A 306 6.14 -12.71 14.81
C VAL A 306 5.69 -14.05 14.22
N LEU A 307 4.70 -14.01 13.35
CA LEU A 307 4.20 -15.16 12.60
C LEU A 307 5.02 -15.34 11.30
N ASN A 308 4.89 -16.52 10.69
CA ASN A 308 5.69 -16.92 9.53
C ASN A 308 5.54 -15.93 8.35
N PRO A 309 6.65 -15.34 7.87
CA PRO A 309 6.66 -14.45 6.71
C PRO A 309 6.07 -15.14 5.48
N GLN A 310 5.13 -14.47 4.81
CA GLN A 310 4.55 -14.93 3.55
C GLN A 310 5.24 -14.20 2.37
N PRO A 311 5.70 -14.91 1.34
CA PRO A 311 6.25 -14.27 0.15
C PRO A 311 5.17 -13.52 -0.62
N LEU A 312 5.54 -12.39 -1.23
CA LEU A 312 4.68 -11.57 -2.06
C LEU A 312 5.09 -11.73 -3.53
N PRO A 313 4.47 -12.65 -4.28
CA PRO A 313 4.87 -12.93 -5.65
C PRO A 313 4.52 -11.76 -6.58
N GLY A 314 5.41 -11.47 -7.53
CA GLY A 314 5.17 -10.50 -8.60
C GLY A 314 5.39 -9.03 -8.21
N ILE A 315 5.96 -8.76 -7.04
CA ILE A 315 6.36 -7.43 -6.59
C ILE A 315 7.81 -7.46 -6.11
N SER A 316 8.54 -6.36 -6.34
CA SER A 316 9.84 -6.14 -5.72
C SER A 316 9.76 -4.90 -4.83
N LEU A 317 9.82 -5.14 -3.54
CA LEU A 317 9.78 -4.18 -2.47
C LEU A 317 11.22 -3.89 -2.04
N GLY A 318 11.58 -2.60 -1.98
CA GLY A 318 12.87 -2.17 -1.46
C GLY A 318 12.67 -1.42 -0.17
N ARG A 319 12.98 -0.12 -0.19
CA ARG A 319 12.57 0.76 0.92
C ARG A 319 11.06 0.96 0.85
N VAL A 320 10.38 0.77 1.98
CA VAL A 320 8.92 0.75 2.07
C VAL A 320 8.42 1.79 3.07
N SER A 321 7.31 2.44 2.72
CA SER A 321 6.40 3.12 3.65
C SER A 321 5.00 2.60 3.38
N ALA A 322 4.23 2.29 4.43
CA ALA A 322 2.94 1.61 4.29
C ALA A 322 1.85 2.26 5.15
N THR A 323 0.61 2.20 4.69
CA THR A 323 -0.58 2.64 5.42
C THR A 323 -1.78 1.77 5.05
N LEU A 324 -2.71 1.60 5.99
CA LEU A 324 -3.95 0.84 5.80
C LEU A 324 -5.12 1.81 5.74
N LEU A 325 -6.06 1.58 4.83
CA LEU A 325 -7.27 2.37 4.66
C LEU A 325 -8.51 1.49 4.81
N TYR A 326 -9.65 2.14 5.07
CA TYR A 326 -10.99 1.54 5.22
C TYR A 326 -11.18 0.22 4.46
N GLY A 327 -11.53 -0.86 5.18
CA GLY A 327 -12.01 -2.11 4.59
C GLY A 327 -10.91 -2.99 3.98
N ASP A 328 -9.84 -3.24 4.72
CA ASP A 328 -8.81 -4.23 4.40
C ASP A 328 -7.91 -3.89 3.21
N TYR A 329 -7.85 -2.62 2.79
CA TYR A 329 -6.93 -2.16 1.75
C TYR A 329 -5.62 -1.62 2.34
N LEU A 330 -4.53 -2.32 2.04
CA LEU A 330 -3.16 -1.93 2.32
C LEU A 330 -2.58 -1.17 1.13
N TYR A 331 -1.99 -0.01 1.39
CA TYR A 331 -1.24 0.78 0.43
C TYR A 331 0.23 0.86 0.83
N VAL A 332 1.10 0.62 -0.12
CA VAL A 332 2.54 0.51 0.09
C VAL A 332 3.27 1.35 -0.94
N LEU A 333 3.97 2.38 -0.47
CA LEU A 333 4.94 3.11 -1.26
C LEU A 333 6.27 2.35 -1.17
N ALA A 334 6.68 1.77 -2.29
CA ALA A 334 7.90 0.98 -2.38
C ALA A 334 8.89 1.60 -3.37
N SER A 335 10.16 1.65 -2.97
CA SER A 335 11.27 2.07 -3.82
C SER A 335 12.24 0.89 -3.97
N PRO A 336 12.09 0.08 -5.04
CA PRO A 336 12.88 -1.14 -5.20
C PRO A 336 14.38 -0.86 -5.18
N GLY A 337 14.87 0.22 -5.78
CA GLY A 337 16.31 0.54 -5.73
C GLY A 337 16.61 2.02 -5.94
N PRO A 338 17.90 2.41 -5.89
CA PRO A 338 18.33 3.78 -6.14
C PRO A 338 17.94 4.29 -7.54
N ASP A 339 17.90 3.40 -8.54
CA ASP A 339 17.55 3.73 -9.93
C ASP A 339 16.11 3.33 -10.31
N GLY A 340 15.38 2.67 -9.41
CA GLY A 340 14.01 2.22 -9.66
C GLY A 340 12.99 3.29 -9.28
N PRO A 341 11.95 3.57 -10.11
CA PRO A 341 10.92 4.53 -9.73
C PRO A 341 10.19 4.05 -8.48
N ALA A 342 9.92 4.96 -7.54
CA ALA A 342 9.04 4.62 -6.43
C ALA A 342 7.63 4.40 -6.99
N MET A 343 6.92 3.41 -6.44
CA MET A 343 5.58 3.06 -6.87
C MET A 343 4.67 2.93 -5.66
N LEU A 344 3.44 3.42 -5.81
CA LEU A 344 2.38 3.18 -4.86
C LEU A 344 1.63 1.92 -5.29
N TRP A 345 1.67 0.91 -4.43
CA TRP A 345 1.00 -0.35 -4.60
C TRP A 345 -0.22 -0.43 -3.70
N GLN A 346 -1.25 -1.12 -4.17
CA GLN A 346 -2.44 -1.45 -3.40
C GLN A 346 -2.59 -2.97 -3.32
N HIS A 347 -3.03 -3.44 -2.16
CA HIS A 347 -3.30 -4.84 -1.88
C HIS A 347 -4.49 -4.93 -0.94
N HIS A 348 -5.47 -5.77 -1.28
CA HIS A 348 -6.57 -6.05 -0.38
C HIS A 348 -6.23 -7.33 0.41
N LEU A 349 -6.19 -7.23 1.74
CA LEU A 349 -5.60 -8.23 2.65
C LEU A 349 -6.23 -9.62 2.54
N ARG A 350 -7.48 -9.73 2.06
CA ARG A 350 -8.17 -11.02 1.89
C ARG A 350 -8.10 -11.59 0.48
N SER A 351 -7.66 -10.80 -0.50
CA SER A 351 -7.58 -11.21 -1.90
C SER A 351 -6.14 -11.43 -2.32
N GLN A 352 -5.94 -12.34 -3.27
CA GLN A 352 -4.62 -12.55 -3.86
C GLN A 352 -4.35 -11.48 -4.92
N GLY A 353 -3.25 -10.74 -4.79
CA GLY A 353 -2.72 -9.87 -5.83
C GLY A 353 -2.36 -8.46 -5.37
N TRP A 354 -1.22 -7.99 -5.84
CA TRP A 354 -0.78 -6.60 -5.76
C TRP A 354 -1.11 -5.89 -7.05
N GLN A 355 -1.51 -4.61 -6.96
CA GLN A 355 -1.75 -3.77 -8.11
C GLN A 355 -1.03 -2.44 -7.93
N ALA A 356 -0.32 -1.98 -8.95
CA ALA A 356 0.17 -0.61 -8.95
C ALA A 356 -1.03 0.34 -9.12
N THR A 357 -1.03 1.45 -8.40
CA THR A 357 -2.00 2.52 -8.67
C THR A 357 -1.74 3.13 -10.04
N GLU A 358 -2.70 3.89 -10.55
CA GLU A 358 -2.44 4.70 -11.74
C GLU A 358 -1.25 5.66 -11.53
N PRO A 359 -0.54 6.03 -12.62
CA PRO A 359 0.60 6.94 -12.53
C PRO A 359 0.22 8.29 -11.88
N ALA A 360 1.05 8.72 -10.96
CA ALA A 360 0.95 10.05 -10.36
C ALA A 360 1.30 11.14 -11.40
N PRO A 361 0.76 12.36 -11.27
CA PRO A 361 1.04 13.48 -12.19
C PRO A 361 2.52 13.88 -12.17
N ASN A 362 3.17 13.73 -11.02
CA ASN A 362 4.60 13.87 -10.85
C ASN A 362 5.17 12.53 -10.37
N PRO A 363 6.41 12.16 -10.75
CA PRO A 363 7.04 10.92 -10.29
C PRO A 363 7.05 10.81 -8.77
N LEU A 364 6.75 9.62 -8.26
CA LEU A 364 7.02 9.28 -6.87
C LEU A 364 8.51 8.98 -6.74
N LEU A 365 9.13 9.52 -5.69
CA LEU A 365 10.58 9.44 -5.52
C LEU A 365 10.98 8.62 -4.28
N PRO A 366 12.16 7.97 -4.30
CA PRO A 366 12.72 7.35 -3.11
C PRO A 366 12.82 8.32 -1.93
N GLY A 367 12.65 7.79 -0.72
CA GLY A 367 12.68 8.59 0.50
C GLY A 367 11.44 9.48 0.70
N ALA A 368 10.43 9.42 -0.17
CA ALA A 368 9.14 10.03 0.11
C ALA A 368 8.43 9.25 1.23
N ALA A 369 7.63 9.96 2.01
CA ALA A 369 6.89 9.39 3.13
C ALA A 369 5.40 9.25 2.78
N LEU A 370 4.73 8.30 3.42
CA LEU A 370 3.34 7.92 3.16
C LEU A 370 2.50 8.06 4.42
N ALA A 371 1.31 8.66 4.32
CA ALA A 371 0.34 8.68 5.42
C ALA A 371 -1.10 8.71 4.87
N GLY A 372 -2.02 8.02 5.55
CA GLY A 372 -3.44 8.01 5.21
C GLY A 372 -4.26 8.95 6.11
N ILE A 373 -5.19 9.70 5.53
CA ILE A 373 -6.26 10.42 6.25
C ILE A 373 -7.59 10.02 5.64
N GLY A 374 -8.42 9.30 6.39
CA GLY A 374 -9.70 8.83 5.89
C GLY A 374 -9.55 7.91 4.67
N THR A 375 -10.08 8.31 3.52
CA THR A 375 -9.97 7.58 2.24
C THR A 375 -8.89 8.15 1.31
N GLU A 376 -8.07 9.06 1.82
CA GLU A 376 -7.04 9.78 1.08
C GLU A 376 -5.65 9.35 1.57
N ILE A 377 -4.72 9.26 0.63
CA ILE A 377 -3.33 8.92 0.87
C ILE A 377 -2.48 10.11 0.48
N PHE A 378 -1.52 10.47 1.30
CA PHE A 378 -0.58 11.53 1.04
C PHE A 378 0.81 10.96 0.86
N VAL A 379 1.45 11.33 -0.25
CA VAL A 379 2.86 11.07 -0.52
C VAL A 379 3.59 12.39 -0.47
N VAL A 380 4.53 12.51 0.47
CA VAL A 380 5.19 13.79 0.81
C VAL A 380 6.69 13.67 0.69
N GLY A 381 7.29 14.67 0.03
CA GLY A 381 8.74 14.80 -0.11
C GLY A 381 9.34 13.77 -1.07
N GLY A 382 10.60 13.43 -0.81
CA GLY A 382 11.38 12.47 -1.61
C GLY A 382 12.69 13.07 -2.13
N MET A 383 13.49 12.20 -2.75
CA MET A 383 14.84 12.49 -3.24
C MET A 383 14.92 12.22 -4.75
N ASN A 384 15.25 13.25 -5.53
CA ASN A 384 15.61 13.12 -6.93
C ASN A 384 17.15 13.04 -7.03
N GLY A 385 17.69 11.82 -7.00
CA GLY A 385 19.11 11.61 -6.74
C GLY A 385 19.45 12.14 -5.34
N ASN A 386 20.30 13.17 -5.28
CA ASN A 386 20.65 13.84 -4.02
C ASN A 386 19.85 15.12 -3.77
N THR A 387 18.91 15.47 -4.64
CA THR A 387 18.13 16.70 -4.53
C THR A 387 16.79 16.42 -3.83
N PRO A 388 16.56 16.93 -2.61
CA PRO A 388 15.27 16.78 -1.94
C PRO A 388 14.20 17.63 -2.60
N ILE A 389 12.96 17.14 -2.59
CA ILE A 389 11.80 17.87 -3.12
C ILE A 389 10.78 18.20 -2.02
N SER A 390 9.96 19.21 -2.25
CA SER A 390 8.90 19.66 -1.33
C SER A 390 7.51 19.13 -1.68
N GLN A 391 7.38 18.27 -2.68
CA GLN A 391 6.09 17.87 -3.25
C GLN A 391 5.15 17.24 -2.21
N THR A 392 3.85 17.51 -2.37
CA THR A 392 2.77 16.80 -1.68
C THR A 392 1.77 16.33 -2.72
N LEU A 393 1.58 15.02 -2.83
CA LEU A 393 0.58 14.41 -3.68
C LEU A 393 -0.49 13.75 -2.82
N GLU A 394 -1.74 13.91 -3.22
CA GLU A 394 -2.88 13.22 -2.63
C GLU A 394 -3.42 12.21 -3.63
N TYR A 395 -3.67 10.98 -3.16
CA TYR A 395 -4.36 9.93 -3.89
C TYR A 395 -5.67 9.57 -3.19
N ARG A 396 -6.79 9.62 -3.92
CA ARG A 396 -8.10 9.18 -3.44
C ARG A 396 -8.27 7.68 -3.66
N ALA A 397 -8.16 6.89 -2.60
CA ALA A 397 -8.16 5.43 -2.66
C ALA A 397 -9.54 4.81 -2.91
N ILE A 398 -10.59 5.37 -2.29
CA ILE A 398 -11.98 4.88 -2.43
C ILE A 398 -12.86 5.99 -2.99
N PHE A 399 -13.72 5.66 -3.96
CA PHE A 399 -14.79 6.53 -4.42
C PHE A 399 -16.09 5.73 -4.49
N VAL A 400 -17.17 6.31 -3.96
CA VAL A 400 -18.52 5.81 -4.21
C VAL A 400 -18.98 6.41 -5.53
N VAL A 401 -19.14 5.58 -6.57
CA VAL A 401 -19.90 6.00 -7.75
C VAL A 401 -21.36 6.08 -7.31
N THR A 402 -21.84 7.28 -7.03
CA THR A 402 -23.28 7.47 -6.83
C THR A 402 -23.88 7.55 -8.23
N PRO A 403 -24.67 6.56 -8.69
CA PRO A 403 -25.33 6.67 -9.98
C PRO A 403 -26.22 7.91 -9.95
N GLN A 404 -26.04 8.81 -10.92
CA GLN A 404 -26.98 9.92 -11.07
C GLN A 404 -28.38 9.33 -11.36
N PRO A 405 -29.44 9.82 -10.69
CA PRO A 405 -30.79 9.45 -11.09
C PRO A 405 -30.99 9.91 -12.54
N ALA A 406 -31.50 9.01 -13.38
CA ALA A 406 -31.81 9.32 -14.78
C ALA A 406 -32.66 10.60 -14.86
N PRO A 407 -32.39 11.50 -15.83
CA PRO A 407 -33.28 12.64 -16.07
C PRO A 407 -34.69 12.10 -16.35
N ARG A 408 -35.68 12.64 -15.64
CA ARG A 408 -37.10 12.28 -15.78
C ARG A 408 -37.68 12.71 -17.11
#